data_AF-A0AAE9XS52-F1
#
_entry.id   AF-A0AAE9XS52-F1
#
_cell.length_a   1.000
_cell.length_b   1.000
_cell.length_c   1.000
_cell.angle_alpha   90.00
_cell.angle_beta   90.00
_cell.angle_gamma   90.00
#
_symmetry.space_group_name_H-M   'P 1'
#
loop_
_entity.id
_entity.type
_entity.pdbx_description
1 polymer ?
#
loop_
_entity_poly.entity_id
_entity_poly.type
_entity_poly.pdbx_seq_one_letter_code
_entity_poly.pdbx_strand_id
1 'polypeptide(L)'
;MTPIDLSILCKDEAAKALVDLWLHLSAESVAATGRRIPEKAAFTPMKIARYLPYIFMLEWTDAGELQIRLAGTAFSAHFGRNLTGLKIDDLPESLLTKGEMDYFLALRTFRCAGSHEVLINDKKSGKAILYRSIHLPLADASGQPRFIIGASRALPPHMMSKTGVEMRLLRDEGASYHFADLGFGSPMGGRLFAEVA
;
A
#
# COMPACT_ATOMS: atom_id res chain seq x y z
N MET A 1 18.38 18.89 0.92
CA MET A 1 17.12 18.16 1.21
C MET A 1 17.46 16.97 2.11
N THR A 2 16.66 16.69 3.12
CA THR A 2 16.79 15.46 3.91
C THR A 2 16.49 14.24 3.03
N PRO A 3 17.31 13.17 3.09
CA PRO A 3 17.01 11.91 2.41
C PRO A 3 15.67 11.32 2.91
N ILE A 4 14.90 10.75 1.99
CA ILE A 4 13.67 10.01 2.34
C ILE A 4 14.10 8.60 2.79
N ASP A 5 13.76 8.21 4.00
CA ASP A 5 13.98 6.84 4.50
C ASP A 5 12.67 6.06 4.51
N LEU A 6 12.58 5.07 3.61
CA LEU A 6 11.44 4.15 3.49
C LEU A 6 11.79 2.73 3.94
N SER A 7 12.97 2.52 4.54
CA SER A 7 13.45 1.19 4.94
C SER A 7 12.50 0.53 5.94
N ILE A 8 11.87 1.32 6.81
CA ILE A 8 10.89 0.83 7.80
C ILE A 8 9.66 0.16 7.16
N LEU A 9 9.30 0.58 5.94
CA LEU A 9 8.16 0.05 5.18
C LEU A 9 8.53 -1.21 4.39
N CYS A 10 9.82 -1.42 4.10
CA CYS A 10 10.29 -2.53 3.26
C CYS A 10 10.34 -3.84 4.06
N LYS A 11 9.34 -4.71 3.89
CA LYS A 11 9.27 -6.01 4.58
C LYS A 11 9.57 -7.23 3.70
N ASP A 12 9.67 -7.04 2.38
CA ASP A 12 10.06 -8.07 1.42
C ASP A 12 10.72 -7.48 0.16
N GLU A 13 11.19 -8.35 -0.74
CA GLU A 13 11.90 -7.92 -1.94
C GLU A 13 11.03 -7.18 -2.97
N ALA A 14 9.73 -7.49 -3.07
CA ALA A 14 8.84 -6.81 -4.01
C ALA A 14 8.58 -5.38 -3.52
N ALA A 15 8.34 -5.23 -2.20
CA ALA A 15 8.25 -3.93 -1.55
C ALA A 15 9.54 -3.12 -1.73
N LYS A 16 10.70 -3.74 -1.49
CA LYS A 16 12.00 -3.08 -1.68
C LYS A 16 12.21 -2.63 -3.13
N ALA A 17 11.95 -3.51 -4.11
CA ALA A 17 12.13 -3.17 -5.52
C ALA A 17 11.20 -2.04 -5.97
N LEU A 18 9.95 -2.01 -5.48
CA LEU A 18 9.03 -0.91 -5.75
C LEU A 18 9.52 0.40 -5.13
N VAL A 19 9.99 0.38 -3.88
CA VAL A 19 10.57 1.55 -3.20
C VAL A 19 11.79 2.08 -3.94
N ASP A 20 12.73 1.21 -4.31
CA ASP A 20 13.94 1.59 -5.03
C ASP A 20 13.60 2.26 -6.37
N LEU A 21 12.64 1.70 -7.12
CA LEU A 21 12.15 2.29 -8.37
C LEU A 21 11.48 3.65 -8.12
N TRP A 22 10.63 3.76 -7.10
CA TRP A 22 9.94 5.01 -6.79
C TRP A 22 10.92 6.11 -6.38
N LEU A 23 11.92 5.81 -5.55
CA LEU A 23 12.95 6.76 -5.13
C LEU A 23 13.78 7.25 -6.32
N HIS A 24 14.12 6.35 -7.25
CA HIS A 24 14.80 6.71 -8.49
C HIS A 24 13.95 7.68 -9.34
N LEU A 25 12.66 7.38 -9.55
CA LEU A 25 11.75 8.25 -10.29
C LEU A 25 11.50 9.59 -9.57
N SER A 26 11.45 9.58 -8.24
CA SER A 26 11.33 10.78 -7.41
C SER A 26 12.54 11.70 -7.61
N ALA A 27 13.76 11.14 -7.62
CA ALA A 27 14.98 11.91 -7.86
C ALA A 27 14.99 12.54 -9.26
N GLU A 28 14.61 11.79 -10.30
CA GLU A 28 14.47 12.30 -11.67
C GLU A 28 13.41 13.42 -11.75
N SER A 29 12.26 13.22 -11.11
CA SER A 29 11.18 14.21 -11.05
C SER A 29 11.62 15.51 -10.36
N VAL A 30 12.36 15.42 -9.26
CA VAL A 30 12.90 16.59 -8.56
C VAL A 30 13.89 17.34 -9.45
N ALA A 31 14.79 16.62 -10.13
CA ALA A 31 15.77 17.23 -11.02
C ALA A 31 15.10 17.95 -12.21
N ALA A 32 14.03 17.36 -12.78
CA ALA A 32 13.36 17.90 -13.96
C ALA A 32 12.33 19.01 -13.65
N THR A 33 11.61 18.90 -12.53
CA THR A 33 10.41 19.73 -12.25
C THR A 33 10.36 20.32 -10.85
N GLY A 34 11.28 19.95 -9.97
CA GLY A 34 11.23 20.30 -8.54
C GLY A 34 10.16 19.54 -7.73
N ARG A 35 9.39 18.63 -8.36
CA ARG A 35 8.34 17.84 -7.68
C ARG A 35 8.91 16.54 -7.12
N ARG A 36 8.59 16.23 -5.85
CA ARG A 36 9.04 14.99 -5.19
C ARG A 36 8.22 13.76 -5.56
N ILE A 37 6.93 13.90 -5.80
CA ILE A 37 6.06 12.77 -6.15
C ILE A 37 6.16 12.57 -7.66
N PRO A 38 6.63 11.41 -8.13
CA PRO A 38 6.76 11.15 -9.56
C PRO A 38 5.39 11.00 -10.21
N GLU A 39 5.30 11.41 -11.48
CA GLU A 39 4.10 11.23 -12.29
C GLU A 39 3.88 9.75 -12.62
N LYS A 40 2.62 9.31 -12.66
CA LYS A 40 2.25 7.94 -13.04
C LYS A 40 2.82 7.55 -14.40
N ALA A 41 2.94 8.48 -15.35
CA ALA A 41 3.46 8.23 -16.69
C ALA A 41 4.95 7.85 -16.69
N ALA A 42 5.72 8.31 -15.70
CA ALA A 42 7.13 7.92 -15.55
C ALA A 42 7.29 6.51 -14.97
N PHE A 43 6.27 5.98 -14.30
CA PHE A 43 6.29 4.64 -13.75
C PHE A 43 6.21 3.59 -14.86
N THR A 44 7.34 2.91 -15.10
CA THR A 44 7.45 1.82 -16.09
C THR A 44 7.56 0.48 -15.36
N PRO A 45 6.48 -0.32 -15.29
CA PRO A 45 6.45 -1.55 -14.49
C PRO A 45 7.49 -2.61 -14.94
N MET A 46 7.95 -2.54 -16.19
CA MET A 46 8.97 -3.46 -16.73
C MET A 46 10.30 -3.40 -15.96
N LYS A 47 10.64 -2.28 -15.31
CA LYS A 47 11.84 -2.16 -14.47
C LYS A 47 11.80 -3.10 -13.24
N ILE A 48 10.62 -3.56 -12.84
CA ILE A 48 10.39 -4.51 -11.75
C ILE A 48 9.56 -5.72 -12.21
N ALA A 49 9.74 -6.15 -13.47
CA ALA A 49 8.92 -7.17 -14.12
C ALA A 49 8.71 -8.45 -13.28
N ARG A 50 9.77 -8.92 -12.61
CA ARG A 50 9.73 -10.14 -11.77
C ARG A 50 8.78 -10.03 -10.56
N TYR A 51 8.44 -8.81 -10.15
CA TYR A 51 7.59 -8.53 -9.00
C TYR A 51 6.17 -8.14 -9.36
N LEU A 52 5.84 -7.95 -10.64
CA LEU A 52 4.50 -7.56 -11.10
C LEU A 52 3.35 -8.42 -10.56
N PRO A 53 3.49 -9.74 -10.30
CA PRO A 53 2.44 -10.51 -9.65
C PRO A 53 1.98 -9.95 -8.29
N TYR A 54 2.83 -9.20 -7.60
CA TYR A 54 2.59 -8.62 -6.28
C TYR A 54 2.26 -7.12 -6.32
N ILE A 55 2.34 -6.49 -7.49
CA ILE A 55 2.12 -5.05 -7.64
C ILE A 55 0.64 -4.76 -7.90
N PHE A 56 0.13 -3.69 -7.31
CA PHE A 56 -1.20 -3.16 -7.59
C PHE A 56 -1.15 -1.63 -7.70
N MET A 57 -2.15 -1.06 -8.35
CA MET A 57 -2.32 0.38 -8.48
C MET A 57 -3.75 0.77 -8.16
N LEU A 58 -3.91 1.78 -7.33
CA LEU A 58 -5.18 2.41 -6.99
C LEU A 58 -5.23 3.82 -7.59
N GLU A 59 -6.43 4.28 -7.90
CA GLU A 59 -6.68 5.65 -8.35
C GLU A 59 -7.88 6.23 -7.60
N TRP A 60 -7.71 7.45 -7.09
CA TRP A 60 -8.82 8.27 -6.65
C TRP A 60 -9.59 8.80 -7.86
N THR A 61 -10.87 8.41 -7.98
CA THR A 61 -11.77 8.97 -8.98
C THR A 61 -12.14 10.39 -8.63
N ASP A 62 -12.68 11.14 -9.60
CA ASP A 62 -13.14 12.50 -9.37
C ASP A 62 -14.36 12.55 -8.42
N ALA A 63 -15.06 11.42 -8.24
CA ALA A 63 -16.12 11.24 -7.25
C ALA A 63 -15.60 10.95 -5.83
N GLY A 64 -14.27 10.86 -5.63
CA GLY A 64 -13.66 10.58 -4.34
C GLY A 64 -13.60 9.10 -3.98
N GLU A 65 -13.85 8.20 -4.93
CA GLU A 65 -13.79 6.75 -4.72
C GLU A 65 -12.40 6.21 -5.03
N LEU A 66 -11.98 5.12 -4.40
CA LEU A 66 -10.69 4.50 -4.67
C LEU A 66 -10.85 3.24 -5.53
N GLN A 67 -10.38 3.29 -6.77
CA GLN A 67 -10.55 2.21 -7.75
C GLN A 67 -9.25 1.47 -8.03
N ILE A 68 -9.31 0.14 -8.14
CA ILE A 68 -8.17 -0.71 -8.50
C ILE A 68 -7.94 -0.63 -10.02
N ARG A 69 -6.84 -0.02 -10.44
CA ARG A 69 -6.43 0.10 -11.86
C ARG A 69 -5.54 -1.02 -12.34
N LEU A 70 -4.77 -1.61 -11.42
CA LEU A 70 -3.91 -2.75 -11.69
C LEU A 70 -3.97 -3.66 -10.48
N ALA A 71 -4.11 -4.96 -10.72
CA ALA A 71 -3.99 -5.99 -9.70
C ALA A 71 -3.09 -7.10 -10.21
N GLY A 72 -1.93 -7.28 -9.59
CA GLY A 72 -1.01 -8.36 -9.89
C GLY A 72 -1.69 -9.72 -9.73
N THR A 73 -1.18 -10.72 -10.45
CA THR A 73 -1.78 -12.06 -10.49
C THR A 73 -1.74 -12.78 -9.15
N ALA A 74 -0.67 -12.62 -8.35
CA ALA A 74 -0.60 -13.20 -7.01
C ALA A 74 -1.59 -12.53 -6.05
N PHE A 75 -1.80 -11.21 -6.20
CA PHE A 75 -2.84 -10.50 -5.47
C PHE A 75 -4.23 -11.03 -5.86
N SER A 76 -4.56 -11.06 -7.15
CA SER A 76 -5.85 -11.53 -7.67
C SER A 76 -6.13 -13.02 -7.37
N ALA A 77 -5.10 -13.88 -7.42
CA ALA A 77 -5.22 -15.32 -7.16
C ALA A 77 -5.76 -15.60 -5.75
N HIS A 78 -5.36 -14.81 -4.77
CA HIS A 78 -5.90 -14.96 -3.42
C HIS A 78 -7.40 -14.71 -3.35
N PHE A 79 -7.89 -13.69 -4.06
CA PHE A 79 -9.31 -13.37 -4.08
C PHE A 79 -10.11 -14.29 -5.01
N GLY A 80 -9.43 -15.16 -5.76
CA GLY A 80 -10.06 -16.09 -6.71
C GLY A 80 -10.77 -15.40 -7.87
N ARG A 81 -10.49 -14.11 -8.10
CA ARG A 81 -11.08 -13.30 -9.17
C ARG A 81 -10.15 -12.14 -9.55
N ASN A 82 -10.34 -11.61 -10.75
CA ASN A 82 -9.71 -10.35 -11.13
C ASN A 82 -10.32 -9.20 -10.30
N LEU A 83 -9.46 -8.39 -9.69
CA LEU A 83 -9.86 -7.22 -8.90
C LEU A 83 -9.82 -5.91 -9.68
N THR A 84 -9.18 -5.87 -10.85
CA THR A 84 -9.10 -4.65 -11.67
C THR A 84 -10.50 -4.15 -12.02
N GLY A 85 -10.71 -2.85 -11.84
CA GLY A 85 -11.97 -2.14 -12.08
C GLY A 85 -12.88 -2.04 -10.85
N LEU A 86 -12.66 -2.84 -9.81
CA LEU A 86 -13.45 -2.75 -8.57
C LEU A 86 -13.06 -1.53 -7.75
N LYS A 87 -14.01 -1.00 -6.97
CA LYS A 87 -13.71 -0.05 -5.91
C LYS A 87 -13.20 -0.80 -4.69
N ILE A 88 -12.38 -0.15 -3.88
CA ILE A 88 -11.93 -0.70 -2.60
C ILE A 88 -13.14 -1.04 -1.72
N ASP A 89 -14.15 -0.17 -1.67
CA ASP A 89 -15.39 -0.40 -0.90
C ASP A 89 -16.27 -1.54 -1.43
N ASP A 90 -16.05 -1.98 -2.68
CA ASP A 90 -16.75 -3.13 -3.26
C ASP A 90 -16.09 -4.47 -2.86
N LEU A 91 -14.93 -4.42 -2.19
CA LEU A 91 -14.27 -5.61 -1.69
C LEU A 91 -15.03 -6.15 -0.46
N PRO A 92 -15.17 -7.48 -0.33
CA PRO A 92 -15.81 -8.09 0.83
C PRO A 92 -15.32 -7.52 2.17
N GLU A 93 -16.23 -7.23 3.12
CA GLU A 93 -15.90 -6.71 4.47
C GLU A 93 -14.81 -7.51 5.21
N SER A 94 -14.68 -8.81 4.95
CA SER A 94 -13.58 -9.62 5.51
C SER A 94 -12.19 -9.16 5.07
N LEU A 95 -12.11 -8.24 4.13
CA LEU A 95 -10.89 -7.72 3.51
C LEU A 95 -10.66 -6.25 3.83
N LEU A 96 -11.68 -5.55 4.32
CA LEU A 96 -11.61 -4.14 4.68
C LEU A 96 -11.66 -4.01 6.19
N THR A 97 -10.64 -3.39 6.78
CA THR A 97 -10.70 -3.07 8.21
C THR A 97 -11.33 -1.70 8.42
N LYS A 98 -11.84 -1.46 9.64
CA LYS A 98 -12.56 -0.23 10.05
C LYS A 98 -11.76 1.09 9.90
N GLY A 99 -10.51 1.07 9.44
CA GLY A 99 -9.70 2.28 9.18
C GLY A 99 -9.02 2.30 7.82
N GLU A 100 -9.35 1.38 6.91
CA GLU A 100 -8.60 1.26 5.65
C GLU A 100 -8.82 2.44 4.70
N MET A 101 -10.06 2.93 4.60
CA MET A 101 -10.33 4.13 3.80
C MET A 101 -9.75 5.39 4.42
N ASP A 102 -9.77 5.53 5.75
CA ASP A 102 -9.11 6.61 6.46
C ASP A 102 -7.59 6.59 6.24
N TYR A 103 -7.00 5.39 6.22
CA TYR A 103 -5.59 5.19 5.90
C TYR A 103 -5.27 5.68 4.48
N PHE A 104 -6.04 5.27 3.47
CA PHE A 104 -5.82 5.73 2.09
C PHE A 104 -6.05 7.23 1.95
N LEU A 105 -7.05 7.79 2.64
CA LEU A 105 -7.31 9.22 2.65
C LEU A 105 -6.14 10.00 3.29
N ALA A 106 -5.54 9.46 4.36
CA ALA A 106 -4.36 10.02 4.99
C ALA A 106 -3.14 10.03 4.04
N LEU A 107 -2.90 8.94 3.30
CA LEU A 107 -1.83 8.90 2.29
C LEU A 107 -2.00 10.01 1.25
N ARG A 108 -3.23 10.22 0.76
CA ARG A 108 -3.55 11.29 -0.20
C ARG A 108 -3.36 12.68 0.41
N THR A 109 -3.89 12.90 1.61
CA THR A 109 -3.94 14.20 2.27
C THR A 109 -2.54 14.69 2.66
N PHE A 110 -1.77 13.83 3.32
CA PHE A 110 -0.43 14.16 3.79
C PHE A 110 0.65 13.90 2.74
N ARG A 111 0.26 13.33 1.58
CA ARG A 111 1.17 13.03 0.46
C ARG A 111 2.37 12.19 0.91
N CYS A 112 2.11 11.25 1.80
CA CYS A 112 3.11 10.43 2.44
C CYS A 112 3.11 9.01 1.86
N ALA A 113 4.15 8.25 2.18
CA ALA A 113 4.17 6.81 1.96
C ALA A 113 3.55 6.11 3.17
N GLY A 114 3.15 4.86 3.00
CA GLY A 114 2.78 4.05 4.14
C GLY A 114 2.87 2.57 3.88
N SER A 115 2.67 1.81 4.95
CA SER A 115 2.49 0.37 4.89
C SER A 115 1.37 -0.04 5.82
N HIS A 116 0.72 -1.15 5.52
CA HIS A 116 -0.16 -1.79 6.48
C HIS A 116 0.13 -3.29 6.60
N GLU A 117 -0.23 -3.83 7.75
CA GLU A 117 -0.34 -5.26 7.97
C GLU A 117 -1.77 -5.59 8.37
N VAL A 118 -2.44 -6.48 7.65
CA VAL A 118 -3.84 -6.83 7.88
C VAL A 118 -3.95 -8.34 8.07
N LEU A 119 -4.65 -8.77 9.12
CA LEU A 119 -4.90 -10.19 9.34
C LEU A 119 -6.27 -10.56 8.78
N ILE A 120 -6.28 -11.32 7.68
CA ILE A 120 -7.50 -11.75 7.00
C ILE A 120 -7.77 -13.21 7.34
N ASN A 121 -8.99 -13.53 7.77
CA ASN A 121 -9.42 -14.92 7.91
C ASN A 121 -9.86 -15.45 6.55
N ASP A 122 -9.10 -16.38 5.99
CA ASP A 122 -9.49 -17.07 4.77
C ASP A 122 -10.65 -18.02 5.07
N LYS A 123 -11.84 -17.65 4.61
CA LYS A 123 -13.07 -18.43 4.79
C LYS A 123 -12.99 -19.83 4.16
N LYS A 124 -12.16 -20.04 3.14
CA LYS A 124 -12.02 -21.35 2.47
C LYS A 124 -11.14 -22.31 3.27
N SER A 125 -10.01 -21.84 3.79
CA SER A 125 -9.07 -22.69 4.54
C SER A 125 -9.28 -22.65 6.06
N GLY A 126 -10.07 -21.69 6.58
CA GLY A 126 -10.22 -21.43 8.00
C GLY A 126 -8.96 -20.88 8.68
N LYS A 127 -7.93 -20.52 7.91
CA LYS A 127 -6.64 -20.04 8.42
C LYS A 127 -6.55 -18.53 8.30
N ALA A 128 -5.90 -17.90 9.28
CA ALA A 128 -5.53 -16.50 9.19
C ALA A 128 -4.36 -16.31 8.21
N ILE A 129 -4.43 -15.28 7.37
CA ILE A 129 -3.40 -14.90 6.41
C ILE A 129 -3.01 -13.46 6.73
N LEU A 130 -1.71 -13.21 6.88
CA LEU A 130 -1.18 -11.88 7.14
C LEU A 130 -0.87 -11.23 5.80
N TYR A 131 -1.60 -10.18 5.48
CA TYR A 131 -1.30 -9.29 4.38
C TYR A 131 -0.31 -8.25 4.81
N ARG A 132 0.72 -8.03 4.00
CA ARG A 132 1.64 -6.90 4.14
C ARG A 132 1.61 -6.12 2.85
N SER A 133 1.42 -4.81 2.97
CA SER A 133 1.36 -3.94 1.81
C SER A 133 2.17 -2.68 2.07
N ILE A 134 2.86 -2.20 1.04
CA ILE A 134 3.38 -0.84 0.98
C ILE A 134 2.60 -0.02 -0.04
N HIS A 135 2.56 1.29 0.17
CA HIS A 135 1.80 2.24 -0.64
C HIS A 135 2.64 3.50 -0.85
N LEU A 136 2.84 3.86 -2.11
CA LEU A 136 3.61 5.03 -2.53
C LEU A 136 2.74 5.90 -3.44
N PRO A 137 2.72 7.23 -3.24
CA PRO A 137 1.89 8.10 -4.06
C PRO A 137 2.50 8.27 -5.45
N LEU A 138 1.66 8.39 -6.46
CA LEU A 138 2.00 8.82 -7.81
C LEU A 138 1.09 9.99 -8.21
N ALA A 139 1.67 10.94 -8.92
CA ALA A 139 0.95 12.13 -9.37
C ALA A 139 0.28 11.93 -10.74
N ASP A 140 -0.79 12.69 -10.98
CA ASP A 140 -1.29 12.93 -12.34
C ASP A 140 -0.44 14.00 -13.06
N ALA A 141 -0.79 14.30 -14.31
CA ALA A 141 -0.07 15.30 -15.12
C ALA A 141 -0.12 16.73 -14.53
N SER A 142 -1.10 17.02 -13.67
CA SER A 142 -1.18 18.32 -12.97
C SER A 142 -0.28 18.36 -11.73
N GLY A 143 0.33 17.24 -11.34
CA GLY A 143 1.16 17.11 -10.16
C GLY A 143 0.37 16.76 -8.89
N GLN A 144 -0.93 16.45 -9.00
CA GLN A 144 -1.75 16.07 -7.84
C GLN A 144 -1.59 14.59 -7.52
N PRO A 145 -1.46 14.20 -6.24
CA PRO A 145 -1.38 12.79 -5.82
C PRO A 145 -2.75 12.12 -6.01
N ARG A 146 -2.92 11.50 -7.19
CA ARG A 146 -4.16 10.85 -7.62
C ARG A 146 -4.07 9.33 -7.54
N PHE A 147 -2.87 8.79 -7.66
CA PHE A 147 -2.62 7.36 -7.75
C PHE A 147 -1.83 6.86 -6.55
N ILE A 148 -2.02 5.60 -6.20
CA ILE A 148 -1.22 4.88 -5.22
C ILE A 148 -0.69 3.64 -5.92
N ILE A 149 0.64 3.46 -5.93
CA ILE A 149 1.26 2.20 -6.35
C ILE A 149 1.67 1.43 -5.10
N GLY A 150 1.38 0.13 -5.08
CA GLY A 150 1.73 -0.71 -3.95
C GLY A 150 2.25 -2.07 -4.33
N ALA A 151 2.88 -2.71 -3.36
CA ALA A 151 3.29 -4.10 -3.42
C ALA A 151 2.69 -4.83 -2.22
N SER A 152 1.99 -5.93 -2.46
CA SER A 152 1.34 -6.72 -1.41
C SER A 152 1.79 -8.16 -1.44
N ARG A 153 1.97 -8.74 -0.25
CA ARG A 153 2.27 -10.15 -0.08
C ARG A 153 1.40 -10.77 1.00
N ALA A 154 0.80 -11.90 0.65
CA ALA A 154 0.14 -12.79 1.59
C ALA A 154 1.17 -13.71 2.25
N LEU A 155 1.22 -13.70 3.57
CA LEU A 155 2.07 -14.57 4.38
C LEU A 155 1.19 -15.58 5.12
N PRO A 156 1.33 -16.90 4.86
CA PRO A 156 0.63 -17.92 5.60
C PRO A 156 1.17 -18.04 7.04
N PRO A 157 0.41 -18.64 7.98
CA PRO A 157 0.76 -18.70 9.41
C PRO A 157 2.18 -19.17 9.71
N HIS A 158 2.66 -20.20 9.01
CA HIS A 158 3.98 -20.78 9.24
C HIS A 158 5.14 -19.87 8.79
N MET A 159 4.87 -18.81 8.03
CA MET A 159 5.86 -17.80 7.61
C MET A 159 5.74 -16.50 8.43
N MET A 160 4.83 -16.44 9.41
CA MET A 160 4.66 -15.26 10.26
C MET A 160 5.76 -15.25 11.34
N SER A 161 6.75 -14.38 11.20
CA SER A 161 7.82 -14.20 12.20
C SER A 161 7.43 -13.25 13.34
N LYS A 162 6.15 -13.22 13.72
CA LYS A 162 5.61 -12.30 14.75
C LYS A 162 5.57 -12.97 16.10
N THR A 163 5.82 -12.18 17.15
CA THR A 163 5.62 -12.62 18.53
C THR A 163 4.13 -12.88 18.81
N GLY A 164 3.83 -13.69 19.83
CA GLY A 164 2.44 -13.95 20.24
C GLY A 164 1.67 -12.68 20.62
N VAL A 165 2.37 -11.64 21.11
CA VAL A 165 1.79 -10.34 21.46
C VAL A 165 1.42 -9.54 20.20
N GLU A 166 2.30 -9.46 19.22
CA GLU A 166 2.00 -8.77 17.94
C GLU A 166 0.87 -9.46 17.19
N MET A 167 0.81 -10.79 17.24
CA MET A 167 -0.29 -11.55 16.65
C MET A 167 -1.61 -11.30 17.38
N ARG A 168 -1.58 -11.09 18.69
CA ARG A 168 -2.78 -10.76 19.47
C ARG A 168 -3.26 -9.35 19.15
N LEU A 169 -2.38 -8.36 19.14
CA LEU A 169 -2.73 -6.97 18.78
C LEU A 169 -3.33 -6.89 17.38
N LEU A 170 -2.75 -7.57 16.38
CA LEU A 170 -3.33 -7.63 15.04
C LEU A 170 -4.67 -8.36 14.96
N ARG A 171 -4.92 -9.33 15.84
CA ARG A 171 -6.24 -10.01 15.92
C ARG A 171 -7.28 -9.10 16.55
N ASP A 172 -6.89 -8.37 17.59
CA ASP A 172 -7.77 -7.48 18.31
C ASP A 172 -8.09 -6.25 17.45
N GLU A 173 -7.09 -5.62 16.81
CA GLU A 173 -7.23 -4.37 16.04
C GLU A 173 -7.51 -4.57 14.53
N GLY A 174 -7.34 -5.79 14.02
CA GLY A 174 -7.53 -6.16 12.61
C GLY A 174 -6.42 -5.70 11.66
N ALA A 175 -5.82 -4.53 11.90
CA ALA A 175 -4.75 -3.97 11.09
C ALA A 175 -3.76 -3.11 11.88
N SER A 176 -2.52 -3.03 11.39
CA SER A 176 -1.52 -2.05 11.82
C SER A 176 -1.11 -1.17 10.65
N TYR A 177 -1.16 0.15 10.85
CA TYR A 177 -0.81 1.14 9.83
C TYR A 177 0.48 1.87 10.20
N HIS A 178 1.31 2.15 9.20
CA HIS A 178 2.52 2.97 9.34
C HIS A 178 2.59 4.00 8.23
N PHE A 179 3.12 5.18 8.55
CA PHE A 179 3.35 6.27 7.61
C PHE A 179 4.83 6.67 7.60
N ALA A 180 5.33 7.05 6.44
CA ALA A 180 6.65 7.65 6.28
C ALA A 180 6.52 8.97 5.52
N ASP A 181 7.10 10.03 6.10
CA ASP A 181 7.07 11.37 5.51
C ASP A 181 7.97 11.42 4.26
N LEU A 182 7.42 11.97 3.18
CA LEU A 182 8.12 12.21 1.92
C LEU A 182 8.64 13.65 1.79
N GLY A 183 8.52 14.44 2.86
CA GLY A 183 8.83 15.87 2.93
C GLY A 183 7.59 16.78 2.88
N PHE A 184 6.40 16.24 3.17
CA PHE A 184 5.11 16.96 3.16
C PHE A 184 4.39 16.89 4.51
N GLY A 185 4.97 16.18 5.49
CA GLY A 185 4.33 15.83 6.74
C GLY A 185 3.79 14.40 6.73
N SER A 186 3.37 13.94 7.90
CA SER A 186 2.70 12.64 8.08
C SER A 186 1.60 12.79 9.14
N PRO A 187 0.58 11.91 9.15
CA PRO A 187 -0.39 11.86 10.25
C PRO A 187 0.35 11.74 11.59
N MET A 188 0.07 12.63 12.55
CA MET A 188 0.75 12.60 13.86
C MET A 188 0.60 11.24 14.54
N GLY A 189 1.71 10.68 15.03
CA GLY A 189 1.74 9.42 15.79
C GLY A 189 2.28 8.19 15.05
N GLY A 190 2.46 8.25 13.71
CA GLY A 190 3.13 7.19 12.92
C GLY A 190 2.45 5.82 12.91
N ARG A 191 1.36 5.65 13.68
CA ARG A 191 0.46 4.50 13.74
C ARG A 191 -0.97 4.98 13.90
N LEU A 192 -1.83 4.50 13.01
CA LEU A 192 -3.28 4.45 13.23
C LEU A 192 -3.59 3.02 13.68
N PHE A 193 -4.36 2.89 14.75
CA PHE A 193 -4.95 1.63 15.17
C PHE A 193 -6.46 1.76 14.97
N ALA A 194 -7.10 0.77 14.36
CA ALA A 194 -8.56 0.78 14.24
C ALA A 194 -9.15 0.34 15.59
N GLU A 195 -9.92 1.21 16.26
CA GLU A 195 -10.64 0.83 17.48
C GLU A 195 -11.82 -0.10 17.15
N VAL A 196 -11.84 -1.27 17.81
CA VAL A 196 -12.97 -2.21 17.79
C VAL A 196 -14.16 -1.57 18.52
N ALA A 197 -15.34 -1.60 17.90
CA ALA A 197 -16.61 -1.39 18.60
C ALA A 197 -17.28 -2.74 18.83
#